data_AF-A0A958Y212-F1
#
_entry.id   AF-A0A958Y212-F1
#
_cell.length_a   1.000
_cell.length_b   1.000
_cell.length_c   1.000
_cell.angle_alpha   90.00
_cell.angle_beta   90.00
_cell.angle_gamma   90.00
#
_symmetry.space_group_name_H-M   'P 1'
#
loop_
_entity.id
_entity.type
_entity.pdbx_description
1 polymer ?
#
loop_
_entity_poly.entity_id
_entity_poly.type
_entity_poly.pdbx_seq_one_letter_code
_entity_poly.pdbx_strand_id
1 'polypeptide(L)'
;MKPLITTAACFLLALTVAGQAPIHIIPEPYRVEHRSGQPFVFENNTVIVLSDSAALPAARRLAELPGAGFPIKWRQKGGEVGKAIFIELGPEKDYLGDEGYTFQVRPQAISIQAFRPAGLFYAVETARQLFPDKKGGLAGAAIPSFDIEDHPRFAWRGLHLDVSRHFMPVEFIKKYIDYLAFHKLNTFHWHL
;
A
#
# COMPACT_ATOMS: atom_id res chain seq x y z
N MET A 1 -44.77 -52.95 22.90
CA MET A 1 -44.24 -51.65 23.34
C MET A 1 -42.73 -51.64 23.14
N LYS A 2 -42.22 -50.92 22.14
CA LYS A 2 -40.78 -50.70 21.90
C LYS A 2 -40.60 -49.19 21.69
N PRO A 3 -39.73 -48.49 22.44
CA PRO A 3 -39.52 -47.06 22.23
C PRO A 3 -38.50 -46.83 21.10
N LEU A 4 -38.83 -45.84 20.27
CA LEU A 4 -38.04 -45.34 19.15
C LEU A 4 -37.02 -44.33 19.70
N ILE A 5 -35.72 -44.53 19.47
CA ILE A 5 -34.67 -43.58 19.83
C ILE A 5 -34.38 -42.72 18.59
N THR A 6 -34.68 -41.43 18.69
CA THR A 6 -34.38 -40.44 17.65
C THR A 6 -33.08 -39.73 18.00
N THR A 7 -32.00 -40.00 17.27
CA THR A 7 -30.70 -39.34 17.45
C THR A 7 -30.67 -38.05 16.64
N ALA A 8 -30.65 -36.89 17.31
CA ALA A 8 -30.45 -35.59 16.67
C ALA A 8 -28.95 -35.37 16.41
N ALA A 9 -28.57 -35.29 15.13
CA ALA A 9 -27.20 -34.95 14.73
C ALA A 9 -27.03 -33.42 14.70
N CYS A 10 -26.35 -32.88 15.72
CA CYS A 10 -25.87 -31.50 15.72
C CYS A 10 -24.67 -31.39 14.77
N PHE A 11 -24.88 -30.83 13.57
CA PHE A 11 -23.80 -30.41 12.68
C PHE A 11 -23.14 -29.16 13.27
N LEU A 12 -22.00 -29.31 13.96
CA LEU A 12 -21.12 -28.19 14.28
C LEU A 12 -20.44 -27.73 13.00
N LEU A 13 -20.91 -26.61 12.44
CA LEU A 13 -20.22 -25.90 11.38
C LEU A 13 -18.99 -25.21 12.00
N ALA A 14 -17.81 -25.81 11.84
CA ALA A 14 -16.57 -25.17 12.24
C ALA A 14 -16.30 -23.97 11.32
N LEU A 15 -16.63 -22.76 11.80
CA LEU A 15 -16.16 -21.51 11.21
C LEU A 15 -14.65 -21.46 11.41
N THR A 16 -13.90 -21.81 10.36
CA THR A 16 -12.47 -21.55 10.30
C THR A 16 -12.27 -20.04 10.23
N VAL A 17 -11.99 -19.42 11.39
CA VAL A 17 -11.40 -18.07 11.41
C VAL A 17 -10.00 -18.22 10.84
N ALA A 18 -9.85 -17.99 9.52
CA ALA A 18 -8.55 -17.82 8.92
C ALA A 18 -7.91 -16.60 9.60
N GLY A 19 -6.89 -16.82 10.43
CA GLY A 19 -6.10 -15.75 11.02
C GLY A 19 -5.54 -14.88 9.91
N GLN A 20 -5.83 -13.57 9.95
CA GLN A 20 -5.29 -12.65 8.95
C GLN A 20 -3.77 -12.59 9.10
N ALA A 21 -3.07 -12.71 7.97
CA ALA A 21 -1.61 -12.59 7.97
C ALA A 21 -1.21 -11.22 8.54
N PRO A 22 -0.20 -11.17 9.43
CA PRO A 22 0.26 -9.91 10.00
C PRO A 22 0.82 -9.00 8.91
N ILE A 23 0.47 -7.72 8.98
CA ILE A 23 1.00 -6.69 8.09
C ILE A 23 2.32 -6.19 8.66
N HIS A 24 3.41 -6.41 7.93
CA HIS A 24 4.75 -5.97 8.30
C HIS A 24 5.23 -4.89 7.34
N ILE A 25 5.24 -3.65 7.80
CA ILE A 25 5.75 -2.49 7.06
C ILE A 25 6.88 -1.87 7.89
N ILE A 26 7.96 -1.48 7.22
CA ILE A 26 9.10 -0.80 7.81
C ILE A 26 9.25 0.57 7.14
N PRO A 27 9.27 1.67 7.91
CA PRO A 27 8.99 1.77 9.34
C PRO A 27 7.57 1.33 9.71
N GLU A 28 7.35 0.93 10.96
CA GLU A 28 6.03 0.59 11.46
C GLU A 28 5.11 1.81 11.31
N PRO A 29 3.94 1.67 10.64
CA PRO A 29 3.03 2.78 10.45
C PRO A 29 2.47 3.26 11.78
N TYR A 30 2.08 4.53 11.84
CA TYR A 30 1.44 5.08 13.04
C TYR A 30 0.24 4.24 13.53
N ARG A 31 -0.60 3.76 12.62
CA ARG A 31 -1.73 2.88 12.93
C ARG A 31 -2.00 1.91 11.80
N VAL A 32 -2.23 0.64 12.15
CA VAL A 32 -2.73 -0.41 11.25
C VAL A 32 -3.95 -1.06 11.90
N GLU A 33 -5.05 -1.11 11.17
CA GLU A 33 -6.29 -1.74 11.62
C GLU A 33 -6.79 -2.76 10.63
N HIS A 34 -6.75 -4.01 11.05
CA HIS A 34 -7.36 -5.11 10.32
C HIS A 34 -8.87 -4.94 10.21
N ARG A 35 -9.43 -5.27 9.05
CA ARG A 35 -10.87 -5.25 8.79
C ARG A 35 -11.35 -6.66 8.46
N SER A 36 -12.46 -7.06 9.07
CA SER A 36 -13.17 -8.27 8.68
C SER A 36 -13.77 -8.09 7.28
N GLY A 37 -13.66 -9.11 6.44
CA GLY A 37 -14.24 -9.08 5.10
C GLY A 37 -13.40 -9.85 4.09
N GLN A 38 -13.88 -9.85 2.85
CA GLN A 38 -13.15 -10.43 1.72
C GLN A 38 -11.85 -9.65 1.46
N PRO A 39 -10.80 -10.29 0.93
CA PRO A 39 -9.61 -9.58 0.49
C PRO A 39 -9.88 -8.76 -0.77
N PHE A 40 -9.03 -7.77 -1.03
CA PHE A 40 -8.89 -7.23 -2.38
C PHE A 40 -8.12 -8.24 -3.22
N VAL A 41 -8.66 -8.60 -4.38
CA VAL A 41 -8.00 -9.49 -5.34
C VAL A 41 -7.67 -8.68 -6.58
N PHE A 42 -6.40 -8.63 -6.95
CA PHE A 42 -5.98 -7.97 -8.18
C PHE A 42 -6.49 -8.75 -9.39
N GLU A 43 -7.09 -8.03 -10.33
CA GLU A 43 -7.53 -8.55 -11.62
C GLU A 43 -6.62 -8.03 -12.75
N ASN A 44 -6.63 -8.70 -13.90
CA ASN A 44 -5.85 -8.27 -15.09
C ASN A 44 -6.22 -6.86 -15.58
N ASN A 45 -7.44 -6.41 -15.30
CA ASN A 45 -7.95 -5.09 -15.64
C ASN A 45 -7.94 -4.12 -14.44
N THR A 46 -7.18 -4.42 -13.37
CA THR A 46 -7.02 -3.49 -12.26
C THR A 46 -6.36 -2.21 -12.76
N VAL A 47 -6.94 -1.05 -12.44
CA VAL A 47 -6.46 0.25 -12.91
C VAL A 47 -6.10 1.17 -11.75
N ILE A 48 -5.15 2.05 -11.98
CA ILE A 48 -4.91 3.20 -11.11
C ILE A 48 -5.81 4.34 -11.58
N VAL A 49 -6.59 4.93 -10.68
CA VAL A 49 -7.51 6.01 -10.98
C VAL A 49 -7.08 7.29 -10.27
N LEU A 50 -6.95 8.37 -11.02
CA LEU A 50 -6.53 9.68 -10.52
C LEU A 50 -7.62 10.73 -10.70
N SER A 51 -7.76 11.59 -9.71
CA SER A 51 -8.63 12.78 -9.79
C SER A 51 -7.86 14.09 -9.97
N ASP A 52 -6.55 14.07 -9.74
CA ASP A 52 -5.67 15.26 -9.77
C ASP A 52 -4.33 14.92 -10.44
N SER A 53 -3.81 15.82 -11.26
CA SER A 53 -2.52 15.67 -11.92
C SER A 53 -1.34 15.68 -10.95
N ALA A 54 -1.48 16.29 -9.77
CA ALA A 54 -0.48 16.25 -8.71
C ALA A 54 -0.24 14.82 -8.15
N ALA A 55 -1.18 13.89 -8.34
CA ALA A 55 -1.03 12.48 -7.96
C ALA A 55 -0.31 11.64 -9.02
N LEU A 56 -0.09 12.16 -10.23
CA LEU A 56 0.50 11.42 -11.35
C LEU A 56 1.90 10.87 -11.07
N PRO A 57 2.82 11.56 -10.36
CA PRO A 57 4.12 10.99 -10.03
C PRO A 57 4.01 9.74 -9.15
N ALA A 58 3.15 9.76 -8.14
CA ALA A 58 2.89 8.61 -7.28
C ALA A 58 2.27 7.45 -8.07
N ALA A 59 1.31 7.75 -8.96
CA ALA A 59 0.67 6.78 -9.83
C ALA A 59 1.66 6.06 -10.76
N ARG A 60 2.57 6.80 -11.39
CA ARG A 60 3.62 6.24 -12.25
C ARG A 60 4.53 5.32 -11.46
N ARG A 61 5.00 5.77 -10.29
CA ARG A 61 5.84 4.96 -9.41
C ARG A 61 5.16 3.66 -8.98
N LEU A 62 3.86 3.70 -8.72
CA LEU A 62 3.08 2.49 -8.41
C LEU A 62 2.95 1.56 -9.61
N ALA A 63 2.70 2.11 -10.82
CA ALA A 63 2.60 1.33 -12.05
C ALA A 63 3.92 0.65 -12.43
N GLU A 64 5.06 1.27 -12.09
CA GLU A 64 6.42 0.77 -12.33
C GLU A 64 6.88 -0.30 -11.33
N LEU A 65 6.08 -0.60 -10.29
CA LEU A 65 6.41 -1.70 -9.38
C LEU A 65 6.50 -3.03 -10.15
N PRO A 66 7.49 -3.88 -9.86
CA PRO A 66 7.62 -5.18 -10.50
C PRO A 66 6.31 -5.98 -10.43
N GLY A 67 5.80 -6.39 -11.59
CA GLY A 67 4.57 -7.19 -11.68
C GLY A 67 3.25 -6.41 -11.52
N ALA A 68 3.29 -5.09 -11.30
CA ALA A 68 2.09 -4.25 -11.22
C ALA A 68 1.50 -3.95 -12.59
N GLY A 69 2.20 -3.16 -13.42
CA GLY A 69 1.79 -2.87 -14.80
C GLY A 69 0.40 -2.26 -14.95
N PHE A 70 -0.13 -1.63 -13.88
CA PHE A 70 -1.50 -1.14 -13.86
C PHE A 70 -1.69 0.05 -14.81
N PRO A 71 -2.68 0.03 -15.72
CA PRO A 71 -3.01 1.18 -16.54
C PRO A 71 -3.49 2.35 -15.67
N ILE A 72 -3.01 3.56 -15.96
CA ILE A 72 -3.45 4.79 -15.29
C ILE A 72 -4.62 5.39 -16.07
N LYS A 73 -5.71 5.70 -15.36
CA LYS A 73 -6.91 6.35 -15.89
C LYS A 73 -7.26 7.59 -15.07
N TRP A 74 -7.84 8.59 -15.72
CA TRP A 74 -8.46 9.72 -15.05
C TRP A 74 -9.87 9.35 -14.60
N ARG A 75 -10.26 9.79 -13.40
CA ARG A 75 -11.61 9.58 -12.87
C ARG A 75 -12.63 10.22 -13.81
N GLN A 76 -13.57 9.42 -14.28
CA GLN A 76 -14.72 9.89 -15.07
C GLN A 76 -15.99 9.80 -14.22
N LYS A 77 -16.89 10.78 -14.35
CA LYS A 77 -18.19 10.73 -13.67
C LYS A 77 -19.06 9.65 -14.32
N GLY A 78 -19.59 8.73 -13.50
CA GLY A 78 -20.57 7.72 -13.95
C GLY A 78 -19.99 6.50 -14.69
N GLY A 79 -18.66 6.36 -14.76
CA GLY A 79 -18.03 5.17 -15.32
C GLY A 79 -17.90 4.07 -14.26
N GLU A 80 -18.42 2.88 -14.55
CA GLU A 80 -18.07 1.69 -13.77
C GLU A 80 -16.59 1.37 -13.99
N VAL A 81 -15.85 1.29 -12.89
CA VAL A 81 -14.49 0.78 -12.88
C VAL A 81 -14.56 -0.56 -12.15
N GLY A 82 -13.89 -1.58 -12.69
CA GLY A 82 -13.68 -2.85 -11.98
C GLY A 82 -12.81 -2.65 -10.73
N LYS A 83 -11.90 -3.58 -10.45
CA LYS A 83 -10.92 -3.35 -9.37
C LYS A 83 -10.09 -2.11 -9.65
N ALA A 84 -9.99 -1.23 -8.66
CA ALA A 84 -9.33 0.05 -8.83
C ALA A 84 -8.43 0.38 -7.63
N ILE A 85 -7.34 1.09 -7.92
CA ILE A 85 -6.48 1.75 -6.95
C ILE A 85 -6.66 3.25 -7.14
N PHE A 86 -7.35 3.91 -6.21
CA PHE A 86 -7.53 5.35 -6.23
C PHE A 86 -6.34 6.02 -5.54
N ILE A 87 -5.73 7.00 -6.20
CA ILE A 87 -4.64 7.81 -5.62
C ILE A 87 -5.02 9.28 -5.75
N GLU A 88 -5.30 9.92 -4.62
CA GLU A 88 -5.96 11.23 -4.62
C GLU A 88 -5.38 12.15 -3.57
N LEU A 89 -5.27 13.44 -3.90
CA LEU A 89 -5.10 14.44 -2.86
C LEU A 89 -6.44 14.63 -2.13
N GLY A 90 -6.36 14.62 -0.81
CA GLY A 90 -7.49 14.79 0.10
C GLY A 90 -7.40 16.09 0.88
N PRO A 91 -8.43 16.40 1.70
CA PRO A 91 -8.36 17.53 2.61
C PRO A 91 -7.23 17.37 3.62
N GLU A 92 -6.73 18.49 4.12
CA GLU A 92 -5.77 18.50 5.23
C GLU A 92 -6.38 17.83 6.46
N LYS A 93 -5.57 17.00 7.13
CA LYS A 93 -5.88 16.44 8.44
C LYS A 93 -4.72 16.82 9.34
N ASP A 94 -5.00 17.60 10.39
CA ASP A 94 -3.99 18.21 11.25
C ASP A 94 -2.94 17.22 11.78
N TYR A 95 -3.33 15.96 12.02
CA TYR A 95 -2.45 14.93 12.57
C TYR A 95 -1.57 14.21 11.53
N LEU A 96 -1.83 14.35 10.23
CA LEU A 96 -1.06 13.67 9.18
C LEU A 96 0.07 14.55 8.61
N GLY A 97 -0.10 15.87 8.60
CA GLY A 97 0.87 16.80 8.04
C GLY A 97 1.17 16.57 6.55
N ASP A 98 2.31 17.10 6.08
CA ASP A 98 2.66 17.08 4.65
C ASP A 98 3.12 15.69 4.13
N GLU A 99 3.69 14.86 5.00
CA GLU A 99 4.22 13.53 4.64
C GLU A 99 3.26 12.39 4.99
N GLY A 100 2.15 12.67 5.68
CA GLY A 100 1.21 11.65 6.12
C GLY A 100 0.19 11.25 5.05
N TYR A 101 -0.34 10.03 5.21
CA TYR A 101 -1.29 9.44 4.28
C TYR A 101 -2.23 8.44 4.96
N THR A 102 -3.31 8.12 4.27
CA THR A 102 -4.18 6.99 4.59
C THR A 102 -4.17 5.98 3.45
N PHE A 103 -4.13 4.70 3.80
CA PHE A 103 -4.15 3.59 2.86
C PHE A 103 -5.21 2.58 3.28
N GLN A 104 -6.26 2.43 2.48
CA GLN A 104 -7.41 1.58 2.80
C GLN A 104 -7.55 0.49 1.76
N VAL A 105 -7.69 -0.76 2.21
CA VAL A 105 -7.96 -1.90 1.36
C VAL A 105 -9.38 -2.39 1.63
N ARG A 106 -10.19 -2.45 0.58
CA ARG A 106 -11.54 -3.02 0.57
C ARG A 106 -11.65 -4.03 -0.57
N PRO A 107 -12.64 -4.94 -0.57
CA PRO A 107 -12.73 -5.95 -1.62
C PRO A 107 -12.80 -5.36 -3.02
N GLN A 108 -13.44 -4.21 -3.20
CA GLN A 108 -13.65 -3.56 -4.50
C GLN A 108 -12.50 -2.63 -4.92
N ALA A 109 -11.83 -1.98 -3.96
CA ALA A 109 -10.87 -0.94 -4.26
C ALA A 109 -9.80 -0.78 -3.17
N ILE A 110 -8.65 -0.28 -3.59
CA ILE A 110 -7.63 0.29 -2.72
C ILE A 110 -7.75 1.82 -2.81
N SER A 111 -7.74 2.51 -1.68
CA SER A 111 -7.81 3.97 -1.62
C SER A 111 -6.59 4.53 -0.91
N ILE A 112 -5.83 5.34 -1.64
CA ILE A 112 -4.63 6.05 -1.17
C ILE A 112 -4.93 7.54 -1.20
N GLN A 113 -4.84 8.18 -0.04
CA GLN A 113 -5.08 9.61 0.09
C GLN A 113 -4.02 10.29 0.96
N ALA A 114 -3.65 11.51 0.60
CA ALA A 114 -2.77 12.36 1.38
C ALA A 114 -3.08 13.84 1.13
N PHE A 115 -2.65 14.73 2.03
CA PHE A 115 -2.81 16.17 1.85
C PHE A 115 -1.86 16.74 0.79
N ARG A 116 -0.61 16.24 0.76
CA ARG A 116 0.42 16.67 -0.20
C ARG A 116 0.95 15.50 -1.04
N PRO A 117 1.59 15.79 -2.19
CA PRO A 117 2.25 14.77 -3.01
C PRO A 117 3.28 13.91 -2.26
N ALA A 118 3.97 14.47 -1.24
CA ALA A 118 4.93 13.71 -0.44
C ALA A 118 4.27 12.55 0.34
N GLY A 119 3.08 12.77 0.92
CA GLY A 119 2.33 11.68 1.55
C GLY A 119 1.90 10.60 0.55
N LEU A 120 1.48 10.98 -0.66
CA LEU A 120 1.18 10.00 -1.73
C LEU A 120 2.41 9.17 -2.10
N PHE A 121 3.58 9.80 -2.17
CA PHE A 121 4.84 9.11 -2.43
C PHE A 121 5.13 8.04 -1.37
N TYR A 122 5.03 8.36 -0.07
CA TYR A 122 5.25 7.38 0.99
C TYR A 122 4.17 6.31 1.06
N ALA A 123 2.94 6.63 0.68
CA ALA A 123 1.88 5.63 0.56
C ALA A 123 2.20 4.58 -0.52
N VAL A 124 2.84 5.00 -1.61
CA VAL A 124 3.31 4.08 -2.66
C VAL A 124 4.46 3.21 -2.17
N GLU A 125 5.37 3.73 -1.32
CA GLU A 125 6.40 2.88 -0.69
C GLU A 125 5.78 1.85 0.27
N THR A 126 4.70 2.20 0.95
CA THR A 126 3.89 1.22 1.71
C THR A 126 3.23 0.20 0.79
N ALA A 127 2.65 0.63 -0.33
CA ALA A 127 2.12 -0.29 -1.35
C ALA A 127 3.19 -1.29 -1.83
N ARG A 128 4.41 -0.81 -2.06
CA ARG A 128 5.55 -1.64 -2.51
C ARG A 128 5.94 -2.72 -1.50
N GLN A 129 5.74 -2.47 -0.20
CA GLN A 129 5.98 -3.47 0.85
C GLN A 129 4.81 -4.45 1.01
N LEU A 130 3.60 -4.00 0.72
CA LEU A 130 2.36 -4.79 0.87
C LEU A 130 2.04 -5.65 -0.34
N PHE A 131 2.35 -5.17 -1.54
CA PHE A 131 1.99 -5.83 -2.78
C PHE A 131 2.88 -7.06 -2.96
N PRO A 132 2.29 -8.25 -3.15
CA PRO A 132 3.05 -9.49 -3.18
C PRO A 132 4.00 -9.51 -4.38
N ASP A 133 5.27 -9.81 -4.13
CA ASP A 133 6.25 -9.99 -5.21
C ASP A 133 5.97 -11.29 -5.98
N LYS A 134 5.22 -11.16 -7.08
CA LYS A 134 4.95 -12.27 -7.99
C LYS A 134 5.66 -12.01 -9.32
N LYS A 135 6.65 -12.86 -9.62
CA LYS A 135 7.36 -12.92 -10.91
C LYS A 135 6.44 -13.04 -12.14
N GLY A 136 5.17 -13.43 -11.96
CA GLY A 136 4.16 -13.55 -13.01
C GLY A 136 3.10 -12.43 -13.04
N GLY A 137 3.28 -11.35 -12.27
CA GLY A 137 2.30 -10.27 -12.14
C GLY A 137 1.36 -10.42 -10.95
N LEU A 138 0.66 -9.33 -10.61
CA LEU A 138 -0.20 -9.28 -9.42
C LEU A 138 -1.57 -9.96 -9.61
N ALA A 139 -2.00 -10.27 -10.83
CA ALA A 139 -3.31 -10.85 -11.08
C ALA A 139 -3.56 -12.14 -10.26
N GLY A 140 -4.72 -12.23 -9.63
CA GLY A 140 -5.12 -13.28 -8.70
C GLY A 140 -4.42 -13.25 -7.34
N ALA A 141 -3.49 -12.32 -7.10
CA ALA A 141 -2.96 -12.08 -5.77
C ALA A 141 -4.00 -11.37 -4.90
N ALA A 142 -3.99 -11.69 -3.60
CA ALA A 142 -4.96 -11.19 -2.64
C ALA A 142 -4.26 -10.43 -1.52
N ILE A 143 -4.85 -9.32 -1.09
CA ILE A 143 -4.41 -8.52 0.06
C ILE A 143 -5.60 -8.45 1.04
N PRO A 144 -5.39 -8.73 2.34
CA PRO A 144 -6.47 -8.63 3.33
C PRO A 144 -7.03 -7.21 3.40
N SER A 145 -8.28 -7.07 3.84
CA SER A 145 -8.86 -5.75 4.10
C SER A 145 -8.28 -5.15 5.39
N PHE A 146 -7.81 -3.90 5.32
CA PHE A 146 -7.28 -3.15 6.45
C PHE A 146 -7.31 -1.65 6.17
N ASP A 147 -7.03 -0.86 7.21
CA ASP A 147 -6.78 0.57 7.16
C ASP A 147 -5.41 0.90 7.76
N ILE A 148 -4.67 1.77 7.10
CA ILE A 148 -3.43 2.35 7.61
C ILE A 148 -3.60 3.86 7.66
N GLU A 149 -3.17 4.44 8.76
CA GLU A 149 -2.85 5.86 8.88
C GLU A 149 -1.38 5.96 9.25
N ASP A 150 -0.63 6.78 8.53
CA ASP A 150 0.81 6.87 8.74
C ASP A 150 1.29 8.30 8.54
N HIS A 151 2.22 8.71 9.38
CA HIS A 151 2.91 9.99 9.32
C HIS A 151 4.21 9.89 10.14
N PRO A 152 5.25 10.64 9.77
CA PRO A 152 6.50 10.57 10.50
C PRO A 152 6.41 11.30 11.84
N ARG A 153 6.96 10.68 12.89
CA ARG A 153 7.13 11.35 14.20
C ARG A 153 8.10 12.54 14.15
N PHE A 154 9.12 12.46 13.29
CA PHE A 154 10.16 13.47 13.16
C PHE A 154 10.25 13.95 11.71
N ALA A 155 10.32 15.27 11.51
CA ALA A 155 10.41 15.86 10.18
C ALA A 155 11.73 15.56 9.46
N TRP A 156 12.83 15.36 10.20
CA TRP A 156 14.14 15.05 9.62
C TRP A 156 14.51 13.58 9.85
N ARG A 157 14.58 12.81 8.76
CA ARG A 157 14.91 11.38 8.80
C ARG A 157 15.91 11.11 7.69
N GLY A 158 17.18 11.10 8.04
CA GLY A 158 18.24 11.07 7.04
C GLY A 158 19.32 10.05 7.27
N LEU A 159 20.13 9.86 6.22
CA LEU A 159 21.32 9.02 6.26
C LEU A 159 22.48 9.75 5.60
N HIS A 160 23.66 9.63 6.21
CA HIS A 160 24.92 10.19 5.74
C HIS A 160 25.70 9.18 4.88
N LEU A 161 26.16 9.62 3.71
CA LEU A 161 27.06 8.85 2.84
C LEU A 161 28.33 9.65 2.55
N ASP A 162 29.48 9.13 2.99
CA ASP A 162 30.82 9.64 2.68
C ASP A 162 31.36 8.94 1.42
N VAL A 163 31.59 9.72 0.36
CA VAL A 163 32.20 9.25 -0.88
C VAL A 163 33.60 9.82 -1.12
N SER A 164 34.11 10.63 -0.19
CA SER A 164 35.41 11.33 -0.28
C SER A 164 36.59 10.39 -0.02
N ARG A 165 36.36 9.33 0.77
CA ARG A 165 37.39 8.33 1.10
C ARG A 165 37.39 7.15 0.15
N HIS A 166 36.22 6.77 -0.34
CA HIS A 166 36.03 5.73 -1.34
C HIS A 166 34.95 6.18 -2.32
N PHE A 167 35.35 6.38 -3.58
CA PHE A 167 34.42 6.85 -4.60
C PHE A 167 33.35 5.80 -4.92
N MET A 168 32.09 6.24 -4.93
CA MET A 168 30.95 5.39 -5.25
C MET A 168 30.40 5.76 -6.62
N PRO A 169 30.12 4.78 -7.52
CA PRO A 169 29.49 5.05 -8.80
C PRO A 169 28.13 5.73 -8.63
N VAL A 170 27.74 6.58 -9.60
CA VAL A 170 26.44 7.28 -9.59
C VAL A 170 25.26 6.30 -9.47
N GLU A 171 25.33 5.15 -10.13
CA GLU A 171 24.27 4.14 -10.06
C GLU A 171 24.13 3.52 -8.66
N PHE A 172 25.23 3.41 -7.90
CA PHE A 172 25.16 3.03 -6.49
C PHE A 172 24.43 4.10 -5.68
N ILE A 173 24.77 5.38 -5.88
CA ILE A 173 24.16 6.49 -5.14
C ILE A 173 22.66 6.59 -5.42
N LYS A 174 22.22 6.44 -6.67
CA LYS A 174 20.79 6.40 -7.02
C LYS A 174 20.07 5.26 -6.33
N LYS A 175 20.62 4.05 -6.40
CA LYS A 175 20.07 2.87 -5.71
C LYS A 175 20.02 3.07 -4.20
N TYR A 176 21.02 3.74 -3.65
CA TYR A 176 21.06 4.09 -2.23
C TYR A 176 19.90 5.02 -1.84
N ILE A 177 19.65 6.08 -2.63
CA ILE A 177 18.51 6.98 -2.45
C ILE A 177 17.18 6.22 -2.59
N ASP A 178 17.08 5.27 -3.52
CA ASP A 178 15.88 4.42 -3.63
C ASP A 178 15.64 3.58 -2.37
N TYR A 179 16.70 3.12 -1.70
CA TYR A 179 16.57 2.44 -0.41
C TYR A 179 16.15 3.40 0.71
N LEU A 180 16.66 4.64 0.72
CA LEU A 180 16.20 5.66 1.67
C LEU A 180 14.70 5.92 1.49
N ALA A 181 14.25 6.11 0.25
CA ALA A 181 12.85 6.31 -0.09
C ALA A 181 11.98 5.12 0.38
N PHE A 182 12.41 3.88 0.09
CA PHE A 182 11.70 2.66 0.51
C PHE A 182 11.47 2.60 2.03
N HIS A 183 12.42 3.13 2.82
CA HIS A 183 12.33 3.22 4.29
C HIS A 183 11.80 4.57 4.78
N LYS A 184 11.20 5.38 3.91
CA LYS A 184 10.62 6.70 4.21
C LYS A 184 11.60 7.70 4.85
N LEU A 185 12.89 7.57 4.54
CA LEU A 185 13.92 8.54 4.87
C LEU A 185 13.90 9.65 3.82
N ASN A 186 13.88 10.90 4.28
CA ASN A 186 13.61 12.08 3.45
C ASN A 186 14.82 12.98 3.25
N THR A 187 15.94 12.66 3.89
CA THR A 187 17.15 13.47 3.82
C THR A 187 18.37 12.63 3.47
N PHE A 188 19.04 12.98 2.38
CA PHE A 188 20.30 12.37 1.99
C PHE A 188 21.44 13.35 2.29
N HIS A 189 22.21 13.08 3.34
CA HIS A 189 23.38 13.89 3.67
C HIS A 189 24.59 13.33 2.91
N TRP A 190 24.95 14.03 1.84
CA TRP A 190 26.04 13.62 0.96
C TRP A 190 27.32 14.35 1.33
N HIS A 191 28.34 13.62 1.77
CA HIS A 191 29.67 14.15 2.07
C HIS A 191 30.60 13.89 0.88
N LEU A 192 31.10 14.98 0.31
CA LEU A 192 31.86 15.05 -0.94
C LEU A 192 33.30 15.49 -0.68
#